data_AF-A0A225UIA1-F1
#
_entry.id   AF-A0A225UIA1-F1
#
_cell.length_a   1.000
_cell.length_b   1.000
_cell.length_c   1.000
_cell.angle_alpha   90.00
_cell.angle_beta   90.00
_cell.angle_gamma   90.00
#
_symmetry.space_group_name_H-M   'P 1'
#
loop_
_entity.id
_entity.type
_entity.pdbx_description
1 polymer ?
#
loop_
_entity_poly.entity_id
_entity_poly.type
_entity_poly.pdbx_seq_one_letter_code
_entity_poly.pdbx_strand_id
1 'polypeptide(L)'
;MLYDWQTPETAFTFLKLNNGDNPLAKPELKEWIKYMNAFNDRIIGNPTVTKTTLIDMLMKNYDDQALYTIIATAKQSADSNMMAKYIESELISNWLVSGRPLAFISKTLGKTREEKSHVQKLYLKKIKKLEKDM
;
A
#
# COMPACT_ATOMS: atom_id res chain seq x y z
N MET A 1 -3.43 -31.77 -4.18
CA MET A 1 -4.07 -30.86 -5.16
C MET A 1 -3.89 -29.44 -4.64
N LEU A 2 -2.93 -28.70 -5.21
CA LEU A 2 -2.75 -27.27 -4.96
C LEU A 2 -3.88 -26.56 -5.72
N TYR A 3 -4.79 -25.92 -5.01
CA TYR A 3 -6.02 -25.33 -5.53
C TYR A 3 -5.76 -24.38 -6.73
N ASP A 4 -6.54 -24.53 -7.80
CA ASP A 4 -6.62 -23.70 -9.03
C ASP A 4 -7.08 -22.24 -8.77
N TRP A 5 -6.64 -21.64 -7.67
CA TRP A 5 -7.01 -20.26 -7.33
C TRP A 5 -6.02 -19.31 -7.95
N GLN A 6 -6.56 -18.31 -8.65
CA GLN A 6 -5.75 -17.22 -9.19
C GLN A 6 -5.08 -16.46 -8.06
N THR A 7 -3.84 -16.02 -8.23
CA THR A 7 -3.16 -15.22 -7.21
C THR A 7 -3.90 -13.89 -6.99
N PRO A 8 -3.81 -13.25 -5.81
CA PRO A 8 -4.36 -11.91 -5.62
C PRO A 8 -3.81 -10.92 -6.65
N GLU A 9 -2.58 -11.10 -7.12
CA GLU A 9 -2.01 -10.31 -8.22
C GLU A 9 -2.79 -10.47 -9.54
N THR A 10 -3.11 -11.70 -9.91
CA THR A 10 -3.89 -11.96 -11.12
C THR A 10 -5.28 -11.34 -11.00
N ALA A 11 -5.92 -11.47 -9.83
CA ALA A 11 -7.20 -10.83 -9.56
C ALA A 11 -7.10 -9.28 -9.59
N PHE A 12 -6.01 -8.70 -9.11
CA PHE A 12 -5.78 -7.24 -9.13
C PHE A 12 -5.74 -6.70 -10.56
N THR A 13 -5.06 -7.43 -11.45
CA THR A 13 -4.99 -7.09 -12.88
C THR A 13 -6.32 -7.32 -13.58
N PHE A 14 -7.01 -8.42 -13.28
CA PHE A 14 -8.33 -8.71 -13.84
C PHE A 14 -9.36 -7.61 -13.53
N LEU A 15 -9.32 -7.10 -12.30
CA LEU A 15 -10.15 -5.97 -11.86
C LEU A 15 -9.63 -4.60 -12.31
N LYS A 16 -8.57 -4.56 -13.14
CA LYS A 16 -7.95 -3.35 -13.68
C LYS A 16 -7.54 -2.36 -12.59
N LEU A 17 -7.07 -2.86 -11.44
CA LEU A 17 -6.59 -2.03 -10.33
C LEU A 17 -5.11 -1.63 -10.51
N ASN A 18 -4.43 -2.14 -11.54
CA ASN A 18 -3.05 -1.81 -11.91
C ASN A 18 -2.93 -0.76 -13.03
N ASN A 19 -4.03 -0.25 -13.55
CA ASN A 19 -4.03 0.77 -14.60
C ASN A 19 -5.31 1.63 -14.60
N GLY A 20 -5.27 2.74 -15.34
CA GLY A 20 -6.39 3.66 -15.48
C GLY A 20 -6.60 4.54 -14.25
N ASP A 21 -7.87 4.69 -13.84
CA ASP A 21 -8.25 5.53 -12.70
C ASP A 21 -7.63 5.07 -11.38
N ASN A 22 -7.59 5.99 -10.41
CA ASN A 22 -7.04 5.73 -9.08
C ASN A 22 -7.66 4.48 -8.44
N PRO A 23 -6.86 3.43 -8.14
CA PRO A 23 -7.39 2.17 -7.60
C PRO A 23 -8.05 2.33 -6.23
N LEU A 24 -7.67 3.34 -5.44
CA LEU A 24 -8.27 3.60 -4.12
C LEU A 24 -9.67 4.21 -4.20
N ALA A 25 -10.09 4.69 -5.38
CA ALA A 25 -11.41 5.21 -5.63
C ALA A 25 -12.32 4.21 -6.37
N LYS A 26 -11.79 3.05 -6.78
CA LYS A 26 -12.54 2.05 -7.54
C LYS A 26 -13.38 1.16 -6.63
N PRO A 27 -14.67 0.92 -6.94
CA PRO A 27 -15.51 0.00 -6.16
C PRO A 27 -14.96 -1.43 -6.13
N GLU A 28 -14.29 -1.87 -7.20
CA GLU A 28 -13.67 -3.20 -7.34
C GLU A 28 -12.58 -3.45 -6.29
N LEU A 29 -11.98 -2.40 -5.72
CA LEU A 29 -10.98 -2.54 -4.67
C LEU A 29 -11.52 -3.30 -3.47
N LYS A 30 -12.79 -3.08 -3.11
CA LYS A 30 -13.42 -3.75 -1.97
C LYS A 30 -13.53 -5.26 -2.21
N GLU A 31 -13.88 -5.66 -3.43
CA GLU A 31 -13.96 -7.07 -3.82
C GLU A 31 -12.57 -7.70 -3.83
N TRP A 32 -11.58 -7.00 -4.35
CA TRP A 32 -10.20 -7.45 -4.35
C TRP A 32 -9.65 -7.66 -2.94
N ILE A 33 -9.88 -6.72 -2.01
CA ILE A 33 -9.44 -6.86 -0.61
C ILE A 33 -10.08 -8.08 0.04
N LYS A 34 -11.38 -8.32 -0.20
CA LYS A 34 -12.08 -9.51 0.32
C LYS A 34 -11.46 -10.79 -0.23
N TYR A 35 -11.15 -10.82 -1.53
CA TYR A 35 -10.49 -11.94 -2.17
C TYR A 35 -9.09 -12.19 -1.61
N MET A 36 -8.27 -11.14 -1.50
CA MET A 36 -6.91 -11.18 -0.95
C MET A 36 -6.90 -11.74 0.47
N ASN A 37 -7.82 -11.29 1.34
CA ASN A 37 -7.92 -11.80 2.71
C ASN A 37 -8.26 -13.30 2.72
N ALA A 38 -9.26 -13.73 1.94
CA ALA A 38 -9.62 -15.14 1.84
C ALA A 38 -8.48 -16.01 1.28
N PHE A 39 -7.70 -15.48 0.33
CA PHE A 39 -6.50 -16.15 -0.18
C PHE A 39 -5.42 -16.28 0.92
N ASN A 40 -5.11 -15.19 1.63
CA ASN A 40 -4.12 -15.15 2.69
C ASN A 40 -4.44 -16.09 3.86
N ASP A 41 -5.72 -16.29 4.18
CA ASP A 41 -6.15 -17.20 5.24
C ASP A 41 -5.95 -18.67 4.85
N ARG A 42 -6.14 -19.01 3.58
CA ARG A 42 -6.04 -20.39 3.10
C ARG A 42 -4.61 -20.87 2.92
N ILE A 43 -3.70 -19.96 2.67
CA ILE A 43 -2.28 -20.29 2.56
C ILE A 43 -1.57 -20.31 3.93
N ILE A 44 -2.30 -20.12 5.04
CA ILE A 44 -1.76 -20.30 6.39
C ILE A 44 -1.17 -21.72 6.53
N GLY A 45 0.08 -21.80 6.98
CA GLY A 45 0.79 -23.06 7.13
C GLY A 45 1.44 -23.58 5.84
N ASN A 46 1.26 -22.90 4.70
CA ASN A 46 1.98 -23.22 3.48
C ASN A 46 3.29 -22.42 3.41
N PRO A 47 4.47 -23.07 3.49
CA PRO A 47 5.76 -22.36 3.45
C PRO A 47 6.16 -21.90 2.03
N THR A 48 5.46 -22.34 0.99
CA THR A 48 5.82 -22.08 -0.41
C THR A 48 5.12 -20.87 -1.02
N VAL A 49 4.14 -20.28 -0.31
CA VAL A 49 3.34 -19.15 -0.79
C VAL A 49 3.34 -18.04 0.25
N THR A 50 3.63 -16.82 -0.18
CA THR A 50 3.66 -15.64 0.69
C THR A 50 2.32 -14.91 0.69
N LYS A 51 1.90 -14.41 1.85
CA LYS A 51 0.77 -13.49 1.95
C LYS A 51 1.09 -12.19 1.20
N THR A 52 0.07 -11.50 0.73
CA THR A 52 0.21 -10.17 0.14
C THR A 52 -0.75 -9.18 0.77
N THR A 53 -0.42 -7.90 0.67
CA THR A 53 -1.24 -6.79 1.13
C THR A 53 -1.56 -5.85 -0.02
N LEU A 54 -2.49 -4.93 0.20
CA LEU A 54 -2.78 -3.89 -0.79
C LEU A 54 -1.54 -3.03 -1.08
N ILE A 55 -0.73 -2.70 -0.07
CA ILE A 55 0.47 -1.90 -0.29
C ILE A 55 1.51 -2.65 -1.14
N ASP A 56 1.68 -3.96 -0.94
CA ASP A 56 2.58 -4.78 -1.77
C ASP A 56 2.15 -4.73 -3.24
N MET A 57 0.85 -4.88 -3.50
CA MET A 57 0.32 -4.82 -4.86
C MET A 57 0.47 -3.46 -5.50
N LEU A 58 0.24 -2.38 -4.74
CA LEU A 58 0.45 -1.03 -5.23
C LEU A 58 1.92 -0.78 -5.55
N MET A 59 2.85 -1.13 -4.65
CA MET A 59 4.30 -1.00 -4.88
C MET A 59 4.81 -1.85 -6.05
N LYS A 60 4.17 -3.00 -6.31
CA LYS A 60 4.52 -3.87 -7.44
C LYS A 60 4.08 -3.30 -8.79
N ASN A 61 2.97 -2.57 -8.83
CA ASN A 61 2.35 -2.11 -10.09
C ASN A 61 2.53 -0.62 -10.38
N TYR A 62 2.89 0.18 -9.38
CA TYR A 62 3.01 1.63 -9.50
C TYR A 62 4.38 2.10 -9.03
N ASP A 63 5.00 2.96 -9.82
CA ASP A 63 6.25 3.61 -9.41
C ASP A 63 6.03 4.61 -8.27
N ASP A 64 7.13 5.10 -7.70
CA ASP A 64 7.12 6.01 -6.55
C ASP A 64 6.33 7.32 -6.80
N GLN A 65 6.28 7.82 -8.04
CA GLN A 65 5.52 9.04 -8.38
C GLN A 65 4.04 8.75 -8.58
N ALA A 66 3.71 7.62 -9.20
CA ALA A 66 2.34 7.14 -9.33
C ALA A 66 1.73 6.85 -7.96
N LEU A 67 2.48 6.23 -7.04
CA LEU A 67 2.06 6.01 -5.65
C LEU A 67 1.74 7.33 -4.93
N TYR A 68 2.59 8.36 -5.07
CA TYR A 68 2.30 9.69 -4.56
C TYR A 68 0.98 10.22 -5.11
N THR A 69 0.78 10.14 -6.43
CA THR A 69 -0.41 10.66 -7.12
C THR A 69 -1.68 9.94 -6.67
N ILE A 70 -1.63 8.61 -6.54
CA ILE A 70 -2.71 7.78 -6.02
C ILE A 70 -3.10 8.21 -4.60
N ILE A 71 -2.14 8.38 -3.71
CA ILE A 71 -2.39 8.81 -2.33
C ILE A 71 -2.94 10.24 -2.29
N ALA A 72 -2.30 11.17 -3.00
CA ALA A 72 -2.63 12.59 -2.98
C ALA A 72 -4.05 12.85 -3.52
N THR A 73 -4.41 12.23 -4.64
CA THR A 73 -5.75 12.37 -5.22
C THR A 73 -6.81 11.67 -4.37
N ALA A 74 -6.53 10.48 -3.83
CA ALA A 74 -7.47 9.78 -2.97
C ALA A 74 -7.75 10.50 -1.63
N LYS A 75 -6.81 11.31 -1.13
CA LYS A 75 -7.01 12.18 0.05
C LYS A 75 -8.03 13.30 -0.18
N GLN A 76 -8.29 13.68 -1.42
CA GLN A 76 -9.20 14.78 -1.76
C GLN A 76 -10.67 14.35 -1.75
N SER A 77 -10.96 13.06 -1.90
CA SER A 77 -12.32 12.51 -1.85
C SER A 77 -12.65 12.00 -0.44
N ALA A 78 -13.85 12.31 0.05
CA ALA A 78 -14.33 11.84 1.35
C ALA A 78 -14.33 10.32 1.46
N ASP A 79 -14.68 9.62 0.37
CA ASP A 79 -14.85 8.16 0.35
C ASP A 79 -13.51 7.42 0.43
N SER A 80 -12.45 7.98 -0.18
CA SER A 80 -11.14 7.34 -0.27
C SER A 80 -10.09 7.91 0.69
N ASN A 81 -10.38 9.02 1.40
CA ASN A 81 -9.41 9.70 2.27
C ASN A 81 -8.88 8.79 3.39
N MET A 82 -9.75 8.02 4.03
CA MET A 82 -9.34 7.10 5.09
C MET A 82 -8.38 6.03 4.57
N MET A 83 -8.74 5.43 3.42
CA MET A 83 -7.92 4.42 2.74
C MET A 83 -6.57 5.00 2.31
N ALA A 84 -6.55 6.23 1.77
CA ALA A 84 -5.33 6.92 1.35
C ALA A 84 -4.37 7.18 2.52
N LYS A 85 -4.88 7.61 3.68
CA LYS A 85 -4.08 7.80 4.89
C LYS A 85 -3.49 6.49 5.42
N TYR A 86 -4.26 5.41 5.34
CA TYR A 86 -3.78 4.07 5.68
C TYR A 86 -2.63 3.66 4.74
N ILE A 87 -2.84 3.76 3.42
CA ILE A 87 -1.82 3.41 2.42
C ILE A 87 -0.57 4.27 2.52
N GLU A 88 -0.69 5.58 2.78
CA GLU A 88 0.47 6.43 3.09
C GLU A 88 1.27 5.91 4.29
N SER A 89 0.57 5.50 5.35
CA SER A 89 1.21 4.97 6.55
C SER A 89 1.95 3.65 6.28
N GLU A 90 1.35 2.76 5.48
CA GLU A 90 1.91 1.47 5.11
C GLU A 90 3.08 1.61 4.12
N LEU A 91 3.01 2.56 3.18
CA LEU A 91 4.10 2.87 2.26
C LEU A 91 5.34 3.36 3.01
N ILE A 92 5.14 4.28 3.97
CA ILE A 92 6.23 4.79 4.83
C ILE A 92 6.82 3.66 5.67
N SER A 93 5.99 2.78 6.26
CA SER A 93 6.48 1.60 6.98
C SER A 93 7.36 0.71 6.09
N ASN A 94 6.87 0.36 4.89
CA ASN A 94 7.59 -0.52 3.97
C ASN A 94 8.91 0.07 3.52
N TRP A 95 8.93 1.34 3.14
CA TRP A 95 10.15 2.03 2.73
C TRP A 95 11.16 2.17 3.86
N LEU A 96 10.70 2.43 5.10
CA LEU A 96 11.55 2.45 6.28
C LEU A 96 12.22 1.09 6.52
N VAL A 97 11.45 0.00 6.54
CA VAL A 97 11.96 -1.37 6.73
C VAL A 97 12.90 -1.77 5.58
N SER A 98 12.64 -1.28 4.36
CA SER A 98 13.51 -1.48 3.19
C SER A 98 14.76 -0.59 3.20
N GLY A 99 15.01 0.19 4.25
CA GLY A 99 16.19 1.04 4.40
C GLY A 99 16.19 2.32 3.56
N ARG A 100 15.04 2.75 3.01
CA ARG A 100 14.96 4.01 2.26
C ARG A 100 15.10 5.21 3.21
N PRO A 101 16.00 6.18 2.92
CA PRO A 101 16.26 7.29 3.83
C PRO A 101 15.11 8.29 3.88
N LEU A 102 14.92 8.95 5.02
CA LEU A 102 13.90 10.01 5.21
C LEU A 102 13.93 11.08 4.11
N ALA A 103 15.12 11.46 3.63
CA ALA A 103 15.27 12.45 2.56
C ALA A 103 14.59 11.99 1.26
N PHE A 104 14.72 10.70 0.91
CA PHE A 104 14.04 10.10 -0.23
C PHE A 104 12.52 10.10 -0.05
N ILE A 105 12.06 9.62 1.11
CA ILE A 105 10.62 9.50 1.42
C ILE A 105 9.97 10.89 1.42
N SER A 106 10.62 11.87 2.04
CA SER A 106 10.15 13.26 2.08
C SER A 106 10.12 13.91 0.71
N LYS A 107 11.12 13.64 -0.15
CA LYS A 107 11.14 14.17 -1.53
C LYS A 107 10.02 13.57 -2.39
N THR A 108 9.69 12.31 -2.15
CA THR A 108 8.71 11.57 -2.95
C THR A 108 7.28 11.90 -2.53
N LEU A 109 6.97 11.79 -1.23
CA LEU A 109 5.63 11.97 -0.68
C LEU A 109 5.33 13.40 -0.23
N GLY A 110 6.33 14.28 -0.20
CA GLY A 110 6.16 15.69 0.17
C GLY A 110 6.54 16.63 -0.97
N LYS A 111 5.54 17.16 -1.68
CA LYS A 111 5.74 18.18 -2.73
C LYS A 111 5.75 19.58 -2.13
N THR A 112 4.99 19.79 -1.05
CA THR A 112 4.93 21.04 -0.26
C THR A 112 5.74 20.93 1.04
N ARG A 113 5.96 22.06 1.71
CA ARG A 113 6.64 22.10 3.03
C ARG A 113 5.80 21.36 4.09
N GLU A 114 4.48 21.51 4.00
CA GLU A 114 3.49 20.96 4.90
C GLU A 114 3.46 19.43 4.78
N GLU A 115 3.39 18.91 3.55
CA GLU A 115 3.44 17.45 3.31
C GLU A 115 4.78 16.86 3.77
N LYS A 116 5.92 17.53 3.52
CA LYS A 116 7.23 17.07 4.03
C LYS A 116 7.24 16.99 5.55
N SER A 117 6.69 17.99 6.24
CA SER A 117 6.57 17.97 7.70
C SER A 117 5.67 16.83 8.20
N HIS A 118 4.54 16.59 7.52
CA HIS A 118 3.63 15.49 7.81
C HIS A 118 4.31 14.12 7.65
N VAL A 119 4.97 13.89 6.51
CA VAL A 119 5.72 12.66 6.20
C VAL A 119 6.82 12.42 7.23
N GLN A 120 7.59 13.46 7.59
CA GLN A 120 8.62 13.37 8.62
C GLN A 120 8.04 12.95 9.98
N LYS A 121 6.92 13.54 10.40
CA LYS A 121 6.23 13.17 11.65
C LYS A 121 5.79 11.71 11.64
N LEU A 122 5.21 11.23 10.53
CA LEU A 122 4.82 9.83 10.38
C LEU A 122 6.02 8.89 10.44
N TYR A 123 7.09 9.21 9.71
CA TYR A 123 8.32 8.42 9.69
C TYR A 123 8.94 8.27 11.08
N LEU A 124 9.09 9.36 11.83
CA LEU A 124 9.60 9.33 13.20
C LEU A 124 8.69 8.54 14.15
N LYS A 125 7.36 8.63 13.99
CA LYS A 125 6.41 7.82 14.75
C LYS A 125 6.58 6.33 14.47
N LYS A 126 6.88 5.94 13.23
CA LYS A 126 7.12 4.54 12.84
C LYS A 126 8.42 4.01 13.42
N ILE A 127 9.52 4.77 13.39
CA ILE A 127 10.78 4.40 14.05
C ILE A 127 10.56 4.12 15.54
N LYS A 128 9.95 5.07 16.27
CA LYS A 128 9.69 4.91 17.70
C LYS A 128 8.83 3.69 18.03
N LYS A 129 7.91 3.33 17.12
CA LYS A 129 7.10 2.12 17.27
C LYS A 129 7.96 0.86 17.08
N LEU A 130 8.78 0.81 16.03
CA LEU A 130 9.67 -0.31 15.77
C LEU A 130 10.65 -0.53 16.93
N GLU A 131 11.26 0.53 17.46
CA GLU A 131 12.18 0.45 18.61
C GLU A 131 11.50 -0.10 19.88
N LYS A 132 10.20 0.10 20.04
CA LYS A 132 9.43 -0.40 21.19
C LYS A 132 9.02 -1.87 21.03
N ASP A 133 8.83 -2.32 19.78
CA ASP A 133 8.38 -3.67 19.44
C ASP A 133 9.56 -4.66 19.34
N MET A 134 10.81 -4.17 19.45
CA MET A 134 12.06 -4.94 19.53
C MET A 134 12.44 -5.26 20.98
#